data_AF-C9PRJ9-F1
#
_entry.id   AF-C9PRJ9-F1
#
_cell.length_a   1.000
_cell.length_b   1.000
_cell.length_c   1.000
_cell.angle_alpha   90.00
_cell.angle_beta   90.00
_cell.angle_gamma   90.00
#
_symmetry.space_group_name_H-M   'P 1'
#
loop_
_entity.id
_entity.type
_entity.pdbx_description
1 polymer ?
#
loop_
_entity_poly.entity_id
_entity_poly.type
_entity_poly.pdbx_seq_one_letter_code
_entity_poly.pdbx_strand_id
1 'polypeptide(L)'
;AKFARQNYIAGRDAQTGTLSTPLYENVYFVHHPKANNIVSELLIAGYQKWTVSADNSVKQAIDILKDKGNSQQGLYLGSHSRGTLTISNALQTLYPDKQNAGLLANTTLKMVGPAANVSKADNILNYLQGKGEDRMSKEGAILIENSQHDTVGSSLFIGNNPYTINTNLKNKGSGVLLWDIAFGESSSHNCYGLGQKQCGEDGYRDEKDNRIMQPEKTIFEFNQDVSKP
;
A
#
# COMPACT_ATOMS: atom_id res chain seq x y z
N ALA A 1 6.19 -6.59 -14.03
CA ALA A 1 4.84 -7.12 -13.71
C ALA A 1 3.84 -5.97 -13.74
N LYS A 2 2.57 -6.22 -14.15
CA LYS A 2 1.47 -5.23 -14.24
C LYS A 2 1.38 -4.28 -13.02
N PHE A 3 1.75 -4.78 -11.84
CA PHE A 3 1.64 -4.10 -10.55
C PHE A 3 2.98 -3.63 -9.95
N ALA A 4 4.12 -3.99 -10.56
CA ALA A 4 5.45 -3.65 -10.02
C ALA A 4 5.74 -2.15 -10.04
N ARG A 5 5.11 -1.40 -10.95
CA ARG A 5 5.25 0.05 -11.10
C ARG A 5 4.60 0.86 -9.97
N GLN A 6 3.85 0.19 -9.09
CA GLN A 6 3.14 0.83 -7.97
C GLN A 6 3.82 0.62 -6.62
N ASN A 7 4.96 -0.10 -6.61
CA ASN A 7 5.89 -0.11 -5.48
C ASN A 7 7.06 0.82 -5.81
N TYR A 8 7.27 1.83 -4.97
CA TYR A 8 8.27 2.87 -5.25
C TYR A 8 8.83 3.47 -3.96
N ILE A 9 10.07 3.94 -4.05
CA ILE A 9 10.74 4.70 -2.98
C ILE A 9 11.00 6.10 -3.53
N ALA A 10 10.56 7.12 -2.80
CA ALA A 10 10.83 8.51 -3.13
C ALA A 10 11.53 9.21 -1.95
N GLY A 11 12.44 10.12 -2.29
CA GLY A 11 13.04 11.03 -1.34
C GLY A 11 12.25 12.34 -1.28
N ARG A 12 12.29 13.03 -0.13
CA ARG A 12 11.84 14.41 -0.07
C ARG A 12 12.92 15.32 -0.62
N ASP A 13 12.53 16.20 -1.53
CA ASP A 13 13.39 17.29 -1.96
C ASP A 13 13.64 18.25 -0.78
N ALA A 14 14.91 18.52 -0.49
CA ALA A 14 15.32 19.26 0.71
C ALA A 14 14.95 20.75 0.69
N GLN A 15 14.62 21.32 -0.49
CA GLN A 15 14.36 22.75 -0.67
C GLN A 15 12.86 23.04 -0.76
N THR A 16 12.10 22.13 -1.36
CA THR A 16 10.68 22.31 -1.67
C THR A 16 9.77 21.42 -0.80
N GLY A 17 10.32 20.41 -0.13
CA GLY A 17 9.54 19.40 0.61
C GLY A 17 8.70 18.49 -0.28
N THR A 18 8.82 18.63 -1.60
CA THR A 18 8.02 17.92 -2.59
C THR A 18 8.55 16.49 -2.77
N LEU A 19 7.62 15.54 -2.88
CA LEU A 19 7.90 14.14 -3.22
C LEU A 19 8.09 14.01 -4.74
N SER A 20 9.17 14.57 -5.28
CA SER A 20 9.36 14.68 -6.73
C SER A 20 10.49 13.81 -7.29
N THR A 21 11.37 13.24 -6.45
CA THR A 21 12.49 12.42 -6.93
C THR A 21 12.28 10.95 -6.57
N PRO A 22 11.93 10.07 -7.53
CA PRO A 22 11.95 8.64 -7.30
C PRO A 22 13.41 8.20 -7.06
N LEU A 23 13.69 7.68 -5.86
CA LEU A 23 15.00 7.10 -5.54
C LEU A 23 15.12 5.70 -6.16
N TYR A 24 13.99 4.98 -6.26
CA TYR A 24 13.87 3.71 -6.96
C TYR A 24 12.46 3.54 -7.54
N GLU A 25 12.35 3.40 -8.87
CA GLU A 25 11.13 2.95 -9.54
C GLU A 25 11.20 1.44 -9.80
N ASN A 26 10.08 0.73 -9.60
CA ASN A 26 10.00 -0.74 -9.72
C ASN A 26 10.77 -1.50 -8.62
N VAL A 27 10.62 -1.11 -7.36
CA VAL A 27 11.15 -1.93 -6.25
C VAL A 27 10.38 -3.25 -6.21
N TYR A 28 11.04 -4.33 -6.61
CA TYR A 28 10.47 -5.67 -6.61
C TYR A 28 10.49 -6.22 -5.19
N PHE A 29 9.54 -5.79 -4.34
CA PHE A 29 9.21 -6.45 -3.06
C PHE A 29 8.63 -7.86 -3.22
N VAL A 30 8.80 -8.46 -4.40
CA VAL A 30 8.36 -9.79 -4.78
C VAL A 30 9.42 -10.38 -5.70
N HIS A 31 10.34 -11.17 -5.16
CA HIS A 31 11.13 -12.11 -5.97
C HIS A 31 10.66 -13.53 -5.70
N HIS A 32 9.49 -13.89 -6.24
CA HIS A 32 9.08 -15.28 -6.40
C HIS A 32 9.07 -15.61 -7.91
N PRO A 33 9.45 -16.84 -8.32
CA PRO A 33 9.36 -17.24 -9.74
C PRO A 33 7.94 -17.01 -10.23
N LYS A 34 7.80 -16.45 -11.44
CA LYS A 34 6.52 -16.15 -12.11
C LYS A 34 5.52 -17.29 -11.83
N ALA A 35 4.57 -17.06 -10.92
CA ALA A 35 3.44 -17.96 -10.78
C ALA A 35 2.62 -17.78 -12.06
N ASN A 36 2.60 -18.82 -12.90
CA ASN A 36 1.74 -18.91 -14.07
C ASN A 36 0.28 -19.02 -13.62
N ASN A 37 -0.31 -17.98 -13.01
CA ASN A 37 -1.75 -17.62 -12.92
C ASN A 37 -2.04 -16.64 -11.75
N ILE A 38 -2.63 -15.48 -12.05
CA ILE A 38 -2.93 -14.36 -11.12
C ILE A 38 -3.97 -14.74 -10.04
N VAL A 39 -4.94 -15.61 -10.38
CA VAL A 39 -5.93 -16.15 -9.43
C VAL A 39 -5.25 -17.07 -8.40
N SER A 40 -4.22 -17.81 -8.81
CA SER A 40 -3.41 -18.62 -7.91
C SER A 40 -2.58 -17.75 -6.98
N GLU A 41 -2.10 -16.57 -7.42
CA GLU A 41 -1.46 -15.61 -6.50
C GLU A 41 -2.42 -15.03 -5.48
N LEU A 42 -3.67 -14.75 -5.83
CA LEU A 42 -4.69 -14.26 -4.90
C LEU A 42 -5.11 -15.32 -3.87
N LEU A 43 -5.26 -16.57 -4.34
CA LEU A 43 -5.52 -17.75 -3.49
C LEU A 43 -4.33 -18.08 -2.58
N ILE A 44 -3.09 -17.98 -3.09
CA ILE A 44 -1.86 -18.16 -2.31
C ILE A 44 -1.66 -17.01 -1.31
N ALA A 45 -2.00 -15.77 -1.65
CA ALA A 45 -1.94 -14.63 -0.74
C ALA A 45 -2.91 -14.77 0.44
N GLY A 46 -4.08 -15.39 0.23
CA GLY A 46 -4.99 -15.80 1.30
C GLY A 46 -4.38 -16.88 2.22
N TYR A 47 -3.61 -17.81 1.66
CA TYR A 47 -2.92 -18.88 2.41
C TYR A 47 -1.68 -18.38 3.19
N GLN A 48 -0.90 -17.46 2.60
CA GLN A 48 0.31 -16.89 3.20
C GLN A 48 0.05 -15.87 4.34
N LYS A 49 -1.20 -15.43 4.53
CA LYS A 49 -1.61 -14.45 5.56
C LYS A 49 -1.31 -14.88 7.01
N TRP A 50 -1.01 -16.16 7.25
CA TRP A 50 -0.79 -16.73 8.59
C TRP A 50 0.68 -16.92 9.00
N THR A 51 1.63 -16.55 8.14
CA THR A 51 3.06 -16.67 8.42
C THR A 51 3.78 -15.40 8.02
N VAL A 52 4.48 -14.77 8.97
CA VAL A 52 5.49 -13.74 8.66
C VAL A 52 6.51 -14.40 7.73
N SER A 53 6.49 -14.05 6.45
CA SER A 53 7.43 -14.62 5.49
C SER A 53 8.79 -13.94 5.69
N ALA A 54 9.79 -14.69 6.13
CA ALA A 54 11.19 -14.23 6.17
C ALA A 54 11.85 -14.25 4.77
N ASP A 55 11.07 -13.98 3.73
CA ASP A 55 11.50 -14.01 2.34
C ASP A 55 12.48 -12.86 2.04
N ASN A 56 13.28 -13.00 0.99
CA ASN A 56 14.31 -12.05 0.60
C ASN A 56 13.77 -10.62 0.41
N SER A 57 12.52 -10.49 -0.05
CA SER A 57 11.86 -9.20 -0.20
C SER A 57 11.50 -8.53 1.14
N VAL A 58 11.18 -9.30 2.18
CA VAL A 58 10.95 -8.75 3.53
C VAL A 58 12.27 -8.30 4.15
N LYS A 59 13.35 -9.07 3.97
CA LYS A 59 14.70 -8.65 4.41
C LYS A 59 15.13 -7.35 3.74
N GLN A 60 14.97 -7.25 2.42
CA GLN A 60 15.27 -6.02 1.68
C GLN A 60 14.43 -4.83 2.18
N ALA A 61 13.14 -5.03 2.47
CA ALA A 61 12.30 -3.99 3.05
C ALA A 61 12.81 -3.55 4.44
N ILE A 62 13.20 -4.50 5.30
CA ILE A 62 13.80 -4.22 6.61
C ILE A 62 15.09 -3.40 6.46
N ASP A 63 15.96 -3.78 5.55
CA ASP A 63 17.24 -3.08 5.33
C ASP A 63 17.02 -1.63 4.89
N ILE A 64 16.10 -1.39 3.95
CA ILE A 64 15.71 -0.04 3.50
C ILE A 64 15.12 0.77 4.66
N LEU A 65 14.22 0.18 5.45
CA LEU A 65 13.58 0.83 6.59
C LEU A 65 14.61 1.22 7.65
N LYS A 66 15.58 0.34 7.95
CA LYS A 66 16.67 0.63 8.89
C LYS A 66 17.62 1.71 8.39
N ASP A 67 17.99 1.68 7.11
CA ASP A 67 18.94 2.62 6.50
C ASP A 67 18.33 4.02 6.33
N LYS A 68 17.07 4.12 5.90
CA LYS A 68 16.45 5.39 5.49
C LYS A 68 15.36 5.91 6.42
N GLY A 69 14.79 5.07 7.28
CA GLY A 69 13.54 5.37 7.98
C GLY A 69 13.59 6.56 8.95
N ASN A 70 14.78 6.88 9.48
CA ASN A 70 15.03 8.07 10.29
C ASN A 70 16.12 8.98 9.69
N SER A 71 16.43 8.81 8.39
CA SER A 71 17.36 9.71 7.71
C SER A 71 16.79 11.13 7.63
N GLN A 72 17.66 12.14 7.50
CA GLN A 72 17.25 13.55 7.37
C GLN A 72 16.44 13.80 6.10
N GLN A 73 16.69 13.03 5.04
CA GLN A 73 15.98 13.09 3.77
C GLN A 73 14.56 12.51 3.86
N GLY A 74 14.27 11.77 4.95
CA GLY A 74 13.05 11.01 5.11
C GLY A 74 12.91 9.85 4.12
N LEU A 75 11.97 8.97 4.39
CA LEU A 75 11.65 7.82 3.55
C LEU A 75 10.18 7.90 3.15
N TYR A 76 9.89 8.04 1.85
CA TYR A 76 8.55 7.77 1.34
C TYR A 76 8.54 6.42 0.63
N LEU A 77 7.66 5.53 1.08
CA LEU A 77 7.53 4.19 0.51
C LEU A 77 6.08 3.92 0.11
N GLY A 78 5.87 3.80 -1.21
CA GLY A 78 4.62 3.35 -1.80
C GLY A 78 4.64 1.84 -1.99
N SER A 79 3.55 1.17 -1.60
CA SER A 79 3.40 -0.29 -1.77
C SER A 79 2.01 -0.66 -2.27
N HIS A 80 1.96 -1.68 -3.12
CA HIS A 80 0.73 -2.12 -3.79
C HIS A 80 0.44 -3.60 -3.57
N SER A 81 -0.84 -3.96 -3.38
CA SER A 81 -1.30 -5.35 -3.30
C SER A 81 -0.47 -6.18 -2.30
N ARG A 82 0.17 -7.26 -2.74
CA ARG A 82 1.06 -8.08 -1.90
C ARG A 82 2.29 -7.32 -1.40
N GLY A 83 2.74 -6.27 -2.08
CA GLY A 83 3.80 -5.39 -1.57
C GLY A 83 3.44 -4.79 -0.20
N THR A 84 2.16 -4.53 0.08
CA THR A 84 1.73 -4.05 1.39
C THR A 84 1.88 -5.11 2.48
N LEU A 85 1.76 -6.41 2.14
CA LEU A 85 2.08 -7.52 3.06
C LEU A 85 3.58 -7.60 3.34
N THR A 86 4.44 -7.42 2.33
CA THR A 86 5.90 -7.38 2.52
C THR A 86 6.28 -6.28 3.52
N ILE A 87 5.76 -5.07 3.34
CA ILE A 87 6.02 -3.95 4.25
C ILE A 87 5.40 -4.20 5.63
N SER A 88 4.17 -4.69 5.71
CA SER A 88 3.54 -5.04 6.99
C SER A 88 4.30 -6.12 7.76
N ASN A 89 4.88 -7.11 7.07
CA ASN A 89 5.72 -8.14 7.68
C ASN A 89 7.06 -7.57 8.15
N ALA A 90 7.66 -6.64 7.39
CA ALA A 90 8.87 -5.94 7.82
C ALA A 90 8.62 -5.12 9.10
N LEU A 91 7.52 -4.37 9.16
CA LEU A 91 7.10 -3.63 10.37
C LEU A 91 6.89 -4.59 11.56
N GLN A 92 6.16 -5.69 11.36
CA GLN A 92 5.96 -6.71 12.40
C GLN A 92 7.25 -7.38 12.87
N THR A 93 8.28 -7.45 12.01
CA THR A 93 9.59 -7.98 12.37
C THR A 93 10.41 -6.99 13.21
N LEU A 94 10.27 -5.68 12.93
CA LEU A 94 10.96 -4.61 13.66
C LEU A 94 10.32 -4.32 15.03
N TYR A 95 8.99 -4.45 15.13
CA TYR A 95 8.19 -4.06 16.30
C TYR A 95 8.59 -4.67 17.65
N PRO A 96 8.93 -5.97 17.77
CA PRO A 96 9.17 -6.59 19.09
C PRO A 96 10.41 -6.07 19.82
N ASP A 97 11.38 -5.53 19.08
CA ASP A 97 12.59 -4.96 19.66
C ASP A 97 12.37 -3.49 20.02
N LYS A 98 12.30 -3.22 21.32
CA LYS A 98 12.03 -1.89 21.87
C LYS A 98 13.08 -0.84 21.51
N GLN A 99 14.29 -1.26 21.10
CA GLN A 99 15.33 -0.33 20.62
C GLN A 99 14.96 0.28 19.27
N ASN A 100 14.03 -0.32 18.52
CA ASN A 100 13.56 0.21 17.25
C ASN A 100 12.49 1.32 17.40
N ALA A 101 12.12 1.71 18.62
CA ALA A 101 11.26 2.88 18.81
C ALA A 101 11.95 4.13 18.24
N GLY A 102 11.26 4.84 17.33
CA GLY A 102 11.81 6.00 16.62
C GLY A 102 12.67 5.67 15.40
N LEU A 103 12.94 4.38 15.11
CA LEU A 103 13.68 3.94 13.93
C LEU A 103 13.09 4.48 12.61
N LEU A 104 11.77 4.70 12.58
CA LEU A 104 11.03 5.14 11.39
C LEU A 104 10.46 6.55 11.54
N ALA A 105 11.00 7.39 12.42
CA ALA A 105 10.43 8.70 12.74
C ALA A 105 10.23 9.62 11.52
N ASN A 106 11.06 9.49 10.47
CA ASN A 106 10.96 10.26 9.23
C ASN A 106 10.41 9.44 8.05
N THR A 107 9.61 8.40 8.33
CA THR A 107 9.01 7.53 7.31
C THR A 107 7.54 7.85 7.05
N THR A 108 7.19 8.00 5.78
CA THR A 108 5.82 8.06 5.26
C THR A 108 5.54 6.82 4.42
N LEU A 109 4.47 6.09 4.75
CA LEU A 109 4.03 4.94 3.97
C LEU A 109 2.74 5.26 3.23
N LYS A 110 2.67 4.84 1.96
CA LYS A 110 1.43 4.79 1.17
C LYS A 110 1.14 3.36 0.76
N MET A 111 -0.06 2.86 1.10
CA MET A 111 -0.53 1.53 0.76
C MET A 111 -1.71 1.62 -0.20
N VAL A 112 -1.58 1.03 -1.38
CA VAL A 112 -2.59 1.07 -2.43
C VAL A 112 -3.09 -0.33 -2.79
N GLY A 113 -4.40 -0.51 -2.95
CA GLY A 113 -5.04 -1.84 -3.08
C GLY A 113 -4.52 -2.86 -2.07
N PRO A 114 -4.45 -2.54 -0.76
CA PRO A 114 -3.64 -3.28 0.20
C PRO A 114 -4.15 -4.68 0.50
N ALA A 115 -3.31 -5.71 0.34
CA ALA A 115 -3.63 -7.05 0.83
C ALA A 115 -3.40 -7.21 2.36
N ALA A 116 -2.58 -6.33 2.97
CA ALA A 116 -2.37 -6.25 4.41
C ALA A 116 -3.53 -5.55 5.13
N ASN A 117 -3.68 -5.82 6.43
CA ASN A 117 -4.53 -4.99 7.30
C ASN A 117 -3.78 -3.70 7.64
N VAL A 118 -4.21 -2.58 7.05
CA VAL A 118 -3.52 -1.30 7.13
C VAL A 118 -3.61 -0.71 8.53
N SER A 119 -4.74 -0.84 9.22
CA SER A 119 -4.89 -0.33 10.60
C SER A 119 -3.93 -1.01 11.57
N LYS A 120 -3.72 -2.33 11.45
CA LYS A 120 -2.72 -3.05 12.24
C LYS A 120 -1.30 -2.58 11.91
N ALA A 121 -0.97 -2.46 10.62
CA ALA A 121 0.34 -1.99 10.18
C ALA A 121 0.62 -0.56 10.68
N ASP A 122 -0.41 0.28 10.71
CA ASP A 122 -0.35 1.69 11.10
C ASP A 122 -0.11 1.90 12.60
N ASN A 123 -0.68 1.07 13.47
CA ASN A 123 -0.36 1.07 14.91
C ASN A 123 1.09 0.67 15.16
N ILE A 124 1.58 -0.35 14.45
CA ILE A 124 2.99 -0.76 14.54
C ILE A 124 3.92 0.37 14.04
N LEU A 125 3.57 1.00 12.91
CA LEU A 125 4.32 2.15 12.40
C LEU A 125 4.34 3.30 13.41
N ASN A 126 3.22 3.57 14.11
CA ASN A 126 3.14 4.61 15.14
C ASN A 126 4.20 4.39 16.23
N TYR A 127 4.31 3.15 16.72
CA TYR A 127 5.35 2.78 17.69
C TYR A 127 6.76 2.95 17.11
N LEU A 128 7.01 2.43 15.91
CA LEU A 128 8.32 2.53 15.25
C LEU A 128 8.70 3.97 14.87
N GLN A 129 7.71 4.87 14.75
CA GLN A 129 7.92 6.31 14.62
C GLN A 129 8.22 7.00 15.96
N GLY A 130 8.18 6.28 17.08
CA GLY A 130 8.43 6.82 18.42
C GLY A 130 7.23 7.58 19.01
N LYS A 131 6.01 7.34 18.50
CA LYS A 131 4.80 8.07 18.91
C LYS A 131 3.94 7.32 19.94
N GLY A 132 4.38 6.14 20.38
CA GLY A 132 3.68 5.29 21.36
C GLY A 132 2.89 4.14 20.71
N GLU A 133 2.21 3.35 21.55
CA GLU A 133 1.46 2.17 21.11
C GLU A 133 0.15 2.55 20.40
N ASP A 134 -0.52 3.61 20.87
CA ASP A 134 -1.79 4.06 20.34
C ASP A 134 -1.62 5.28 19.44
N ARG A 135 -2.29 5.25 18.29
CA ARG A 135 -2.30 6.39 17.37
C ARG A 135 -3.32 7.43 17.82
N MET A 136 -2.83 8.62 18.18
CA MET A 136 -3.65 9.72 18.67
C MET A 136 -3.93 10.81 17.63
N SER A 137 -3.23 10.81 16.50
CA SER A 137 -3.42 11.78 15.42
C SER A 137 -3.11 11.18 14.05
N LYS A 138 -3.56 11.87 12.99
CA LYS A 138 -3.26 11.51 11.59
C LYS A 138 -1.79 11.67 11.21
N GLU A 139 -0.99 12.35 12.04
CA GLU A 139 0.38 12.70 11.70
C GLU A 139 1.25 11.44 11.56
N GLY A 140 1.81 11.22 10.37
CA GLY A 140 2.58 10.02 10.02
C GLY A 140 1.78 8.72 9.97
N ALA A 141 0.45 8.80 9.93
CA ALA A 141 -0.41 7.65 9.67
C ALA A 141 -0.24 7.17 8.22
N ILE A 142 -0.47 5.88 7.99
CA ILE A 142 -0.37 5.29 6.66
C ILE A 142 -1.42 5.93 5.74
N LEU A 143 -0.96 6.43 4.59
CA LEU A 143 -1.80 6.88 3.49
C LEU A 143 -2.40 5.65 2.80
N ILE A 144 -3.72 5.67 2.55
CA ILE A 144 -4.42 4.53 1.96
C ILE A 144 -5.17 4.93 0.70
N GLU A 145 -5.09 4.08 -0.32
CA GLU A 145 -5.95 4.13 -1.51
C GLU A 145 -6.52 2.75 -1.79
N ASN A 146 -7.83 2.61 -1.74
CA ASN A 146 -8.48 1.32 -1.91
C ASN A 146 -9.85 1.49 -2.57
N SER A 147 -10.17 0.69 -3.57
CA SER A 147 -11.42 0.76 -4.30
C SER A 147 -12.47 -0.12 -3.66
N GLN A 148 -13.72 0.36 -3.61
CA GLN A 148 -14.86 -0.47 -3.22
C GLN A 148 -15.00 -1.70 -4.12
N HIS A 149 -14.58 -1.59 -5.37
CA HIS A 149 -14.62 -2.66 -6.36
C HIS A 149 -13.33 -3.50 -6.41
N ASP A 150 -12.39 -3.28 -5.49
CA ASP A 150 -11.19 -4.08 -5.35
C ASP A 150 -11.40 -5.16 -4.28
N THR A 151 -11.67 -6.38 -4.74
CA THR A 151 -11.89 -7.54 -3.86
C THR A 151 -10.62 -8.00 -3.14
N VAL A 152 -9.44 -7.51 -3.51
CA VAL A 152 -8.17 -7.84 -2.84
C VAL A 152 -7.99 -7.00 -1.59
N GLY A 153 -8.30 -5.70 -1.65
CA GLY A 153 -8.16 -4.80 -0.51
C GLY A 153 -9.36 -4.72 0.41
N SER A 154 -10.56 -4.93 -0.15
CA SER A 154 -11.85 -4.73 0.52
C SER A 154 -12.54 -6.03 0.96
N SER A 155 -11.96 -7.21 0.65
CA SER A 155 -12.53 -8.48 1.12
C SER A 155 -12.32 -8.65 2.62
N LEU A 156 -13.34 -9.16 3.32
CA LEU A 156 -13.23 -9.53 4.74
C LEU A 156 -12.08 -10.54 4.99
N PHE A 157 -11.76 -11.35 3.98
CA PHE A 157 -10.73 -12.38 4.04
C PHE A 157 -9.32 -11.85 3.69
N ILE A 158 -9.20 -10.74 2.95
CA ILE A 158 -7.94 -10.21 2.44
C ILE A 158 -7.93 -8.70 2.70
N GLY A 159 -7.08 -8.25 3.64
CA GLY A 159 -7.00 -6.84 4.05
C GLY A 159 -8.06 -6.37 5.05
N ASN A 160 -9.36 -6.54 4.74
CA ASN A 160 -10.49 -5.92 5.46
C ASN A 160 -10.31 -4.41 5.67
N ASN A 161 -9.86 -3.70 4.62
CA ASN A 161 -9.58 -2.27 4.70
C ASN A 161 -10.78 -1.44 4.23
N PRO A 162 -10.95 -0.21 4.75
CA PRO A 162 -11.94 0.72 4.21
C PRO A 162 -11.64 1.03 2.74
N TYR A 163 -12.69 1.35 1.98
CA TYR A 163 -12.53 1.89 0.63
C TYR A 163 -12.41 3.42 0.68
N THR A 164 -11.55 3.96 -0.17
CA THR A 164 -11.32 5.41 -0.32
C THR A 164 -11.92 5.95 -1.60
N ILE A 165 -12.15 5.09 -2.59
CA ILE A 165 -12.73 5.43 -3.90
C ILE A 165 -13.82 4.42 -4.28
N ASN A 166 -14.80 4.86 -5.08
CA ASN A 166 -15.87 4.04 -5.64
C ASN A 166 -16.05 4.28 -7.15
N THR A 167 -14.94 4.40 -7.87
CA THR A 167 -14.97 4.78 -9.28
C THR A 167 -15.30 3.59 -10.17
N ASN A 168 -16.43 3.68 -10.88
CA ASN A 168 -16.87 2.76 -11.92
C ASN A 168 -17.69 3.52 -12.97
N LEU A 169 -17.02 4.39 -13.73
CA LEU A 169 -17.68 5.34 -14.64
C LEU A 169 -18.36 4.67 -15.84
N LYS A 170 -18.03 3.41 -16.12
CA LYS A 170 -18.64 2.61 -17.19
C LYS A 170 -19.74 1.67 -16.68
N ASN A 171 -20.12 1.76 -15.40
CA ASN A 171 -21.15 0.91 -14.77
C ASN A 171 -20.92 -0.60 -15.01
N LYS A 172 -19.66 -1.04 -14.94
CA LYS A 172 -19.29 -2.44 -15.13
C LYS A 172 -19.92 -3.31 -14.05
N GLY A 173 -20.51 -4.44 -14.46
CA GLY A 173 -21.05 -5.44 -13.53
C GLY A 173 -19.94 -6.19 -12.79
N SER A 174 -20.29 -6.84 -11.67
CA SER A 174 -19.35 -7.55 -10.78
C SER A 174 -18.49 -8.62 -11.49
N GLY A 175 -19.06 -9.34 -12.46
CA GLY A 175 -18.31 -10.32 -13.26
C GLY A 175 -17.22 -9.70 -14.13
N VAL A 176 -17.50 -8.54 -14.73
CA VAL A 176 -16.52 -7.79 -15.55
C VAL A 176 -15.44 -7.18 -14.66
N LEU A 177 -15.82 -6.62 -13.50
CA LEU A 177 -14.86 -6.09 -12.52
C LEU A 177 -13.87 -7.18 -12.06
N LEU A 178 -14.36 -8.38 -11.76
CA LEU A 178 -13.51 -9.51 -11.37
C LEU A 178 -12.61 -9.98 -12.53
N TRP A 179 -13.15 -10.03 -13.74
CA TRP A 179 -12.39 -10.37 -14.94
C TRP A 179 -11.25 -9.38 -15.20
N ASP A 180 -11.52 -8.09 -15.05
CA ASP A 180 -10.54 -7.03 -15.27
C ASP A 180 -9.41 -7.05 -14.22
N ILE A 181 -9.74 -7.37 -12.96
CA ILE A 181 -8.73 -7.62 -11.91
C ILE A 181 -7.81 -8.78 -12.31
N ALA A 182 -8.40 -9.91 -12.74
CA ALA A 182 -7.67 -11.14 -13.01
C ALA A 182 -6.88 -11.11 -14.34
N PHE A 183 -7.44 -10.50 -15.38
CA PHE A 183 -6.95 -10.63 -16.76
C PHE A 183 -6.88 -9.31 -17.54
N GLY A 184 -7.57 -8.26 -17.09
CA GLY A 184 -7.57 -6.96 -17.79
C GLY A 184 -6.22 -6.25 -17.73
N GLU A 185 -6.00 -5.25 -18.56
CA GLU A 185 -4.82 -4.36 -18.45
C GLU A 185 -5.03 -3.26 -17.40
N SER A 186 -6.29 -2.88 -17.17
CA SER A 186 -6.71 -1.94 -16.14
C SER A 186 -7.88 -2.52 -15.34
N SER A 187 -7.99 -2.12 -14.07
CA SER A 187 -8.92 -2.68 -13.10
C SER A 187 -9.02 -1.80 -11.87
N SER A 188 -10.05 -2.02 -11.07
CA SER A 188 -10.15 -1.43 -9.72
C SER A 188 -8.94 -1.76 -8.83
N HIS A 189 -8.22 -2.85 -9.09
CA HIS A 189 -7.06 -3.26 -8.30
C HIS A 189 -5.71 -2.68 -8.77
N ASN A 190 -5.57 -2.18 -10.00
CA ASN A 190 -4.31 -1.57 -10.47
C ASN A 190 -4.44 -0.11 -10.93
N CYS A 191 -5.62 0.49 -10.81
CA CYS A 191 -5.83 1.88 -11.17
C CYS A 191 -5.60 2.86 -10.00
N TYR A 192 -4.68 2.50 -9.10
CA TYR A 192 -4.28 3.32 -7.96
C TYR A 192 -3.08 4.21 -8.22
N GLY A 193 -2.84 5.14 -7.29
CA GLY A 193 -1.64 5.97 -7.23
C GLY A 193 -1.66 6.99 -8.36
N LEU A 194 -0.58 7.07 -9.14
CA LEU A 194 -0.57 7.88 -10.35
C LEU A 194 -1.50 7.29 -11.43
N GLY A 195 -1.74 5.97 -11.45
CA GLY A 195 -2.56 5.34 -12.48
C GLY A 195 -1.92 5.35 -13.89
N GLN A 196 -2.69 4.92 -14.88
CA GLN A 196 -2.29 4.86 -16.29
C GLN A 196 -3.42 5.34 -17.20
N LYS A 197 -3.11 5.80 -18.42
CA LYS A 197 -4.11 6.38 -19.34
C LYS A 197 -5.35 5.49 -19.47
N GLN A 198 -5.14 4.18 -19.63
CA GLN A 198 -6.17 3.16 -19.73
C GLN A 198 -7.17 3.15 -18.56
N CYS A 199 -6.76 3.54 -17.35
CA CYS A 199 -7.65 3.61 -16.20
C CYS A 199 -8.77 4.65 -16.36
N GLY A 200 -8.50 5.74 -17.08
CA GLY A 200 -9.52 6.72 -17.46
C GLY A 200 -10.45 6.18 -18.54
N GLU A 201 -9.85 5.63 -19.61
CA GLU A 201 -10.60 5.09 -20.76
C GLU A 201 -11.55 3.95 -20.34
N ASP A 202 -11.10 3.06 -19.45
CA ASP A 202 -11.87 1.93 -18.94
C ASP A 202 -12.79 2.30 -17.76
N GLY A 203 -12.77 3.56 -17.32
CA GLY A 203 -13.67 4.10 -16.29
C GLY A 203 -13.36 3.72 -14.85
N TYR A 204 -12.11 3.32 -14.55
CA TYR A 204 -11.63 3.09 -13.18
C TYR A 204 -11.08 4.35 -12.51
N ARG A 205 -10.90 5.43 -13.28
CA ARG A 205 -10.54 6.77 -12.81
C ARG A 205 -11.27 7.81 -13.63
N ASP A 206 -11.45 9.01 -13.07
CA ASP A 206 -11.78 10.18 -13.87
C ASP A 206 -10.59 10.52 -14.78
N GLU A 207 -10.86 10.90 -16.03
CA GLU A 207 -9.82 11.33 -16.97
C GLU A 207 -9.05 12.56 -16.48
N LYS A 208 -9.71 13.44 -15.72
CA LYS A 208 -9.11 14.64 -15.12
C LYS A 208 -8.15 14.31 -13.98
N ASP A 209 -8.42 13.22 -13.27
CA ASP A 209 -7.58 12.74 -12.16
C ASP A 209 -6.64 11.61 -12.60
N ASN A 210 -6.59 11.32 -13.91
CA ASN A 210 -5.72 10.31 -14.47
C ASN A 210 -4.28 10.84 -14.47
N ARG A 211 -3.31 10.04 -14.00
CA ARG A 211 -1.91 10.46 -13.82
C ARG A 211 -1.65 11.43 -12.66
N ILE A 212 -2.65 11.69 -11.81
CA ILE A 212 -2.51 12.50 -10.60
C ILE A 212 -2.58 11.57 -9.38
N MET A 213 -1.75 11.78 -8.36
CA MET A 213 -1.90 11.02 -7.12
C MET A 213 -3.23 11.40 -6.45
N GLN A 214 -4.12 10.43 -6.22
CA GLN A 214 -5.39 10.70 -5.54
C GLN A 214 -5.16 11.27 -4.12
N PRO A 215 -6.07 12.14 -3.61
CA PRO A 215 -5.87 12.84 -2.34
C PRO A 215 -5.53 11.91 -1.18
N GLU A 216 -4.59 12.37 -0.37
CA GLU A 216 -3.92 11.63 0.70
C GLU A 216 -4.82 11.50 1.95
N LYS A 217 -5.78 10.57 1.93
CA LYS A 217 -6.47 10.16 3.17
C LYS A 217 -5.63 9.17 3.95
N THR A 218 -5.60 9.33 5.27
CA THR A 218 -4.93 8.43 6.20
C THR A 218 -5.88 7.34 6.71
N ILE A 219 -5.34 6.18 7.04
CA ILE A 219 -6.12 5.11 7.69
C ILE A 219 -6.67 5.56 9.06
N PHE A 220 -5.98 6.47 9.75
CA PHE A 220 -6.45 7.07 11.00
C PHE A 220 -7.81 7.77 10.81
N GLU A 221 -7.95 8.59 9.77
CA GLU A 221 -9.19 9.31 9.48
C GLU A 221 -10.36 8.33 9.27
N PHE A 222 -10.13 7.19 8.61
CA PHE A 222 -11.15 6.16 8.43
C PHE A 222 -11.48 5.42 9.73
N ASN A 223 -10.48 5.09 10.56
CA ASN A 223 -10.72 4.41 11.83
C ASN A 223 -11.57 5.26 12.79
N GLN A 224 -11.44 6.60 12.72
CA GLN A 224 -12.28 7.51 13.50
C GLN A 224 -13.73 7.55 13.00
N ASP A 225 -13.96 7.48 11.69
CA ASP A 225 -15.32 7.49 11.13
C ASP A 225 -16.10 6.20 11.39
N VAL A 226 -15.43 5.05 11.48
CA VAL A 226 -16.04 3.77 11.87
C VAL A 226 -16.40 3.73 13.37
N SER A 227 -15.80 4.60 14.18
CA SER A 227 -16.05 4.68 15.64
C SER A 227 -17.22 5.60 16.03
N LYS A 228 -17.85 6.27 15.07
CA LYS A 228 -19.07 7.06 15.30
C LYS A 228 -20.30 6.11 15.27
N PRO A 229 -21.11 6.06 16.34
CA PRO A 229 -22.31 5.21 16.40
C PRO A 229 -23.38 5.63 15.39
#